data_AF-A0A3M1NYC7-F1
#
_entry.id   AF-A0A3M1NYC7-F1
#
_cell.length_a   1.000
_cell.length_b   1.000
_cell.length_c   1.000
_cell.angle_alpha   90.00
_cell.angle_beta   90.00
_cell.angle_gamma   90.00
#
_symmetry.space_group_name_H-M   'P 1'
#
loop_
_entity.id
_entity.type
_entity.pdbx_description
1 polymer ?
#
loop_
_entity_poly.entity_id
_entity_poly.type
_entity_poly.pdbx_seq_one_letter_code
_entity_poly.pdbx_strand_id
1 'polypeptide(L)'
;MRIETQFVPPGTLVRPGPIGRIVRLVMGALLLRLAYSVVTELLLPSLGGAGVFGWRAPRHLSIWVAAALCFWAFPYVVNIGFTRNWRQKPRVVLLAVAALLALAAYVARGSLWSPAMGWLLVVWMFYVSAHLGMAFLLSAILATPGCEMRAFHDLWTRLTGKATAEHCCPGFLDKLDKWEAKLKSGKTKREVQV
;
A
#
# COMPACT_ATOMS: atom_id res chain seq x y z
N MET A 1 -3.04 -14.61 15.44
CA MET A 1 -2.42 -13.34 15.85
C MET A 1 -2.68 -12.30 14.77
N ARG A 2 -3.36 -11.17 15.05
CA ARG A 2 -3.66 -10.14 14.02
C ARG A 2 -2.50 -9.14 13.93
N ILE A 3 -1.57 -9.41 13.02
CA ILE A 3 -0.33 -8.66 12.82
C ILE A 3 -0.61 -7.17 12.56
N GLU A 4 -1.71 -6.84 11.87
CA GLU A 4 -2.19 -5.48 11.54
C GLU A 4 -2.37 -4.49 12.71
N THR A 5 -2.28 -4.96 13.97
CA THR A 5 -2.81 -4.21 15.12
C THR A 5 -1.82 -4.06 16.28
N GLN A 6 -0.61 -4.60 16.15
CA GLN A 6 0.40 -4.55 17.20
C GLN A 6 1.43 -3.48 16.89
N PHE A 7 1.33 -2.37 17.62
CA PHE A 7 2.35 -1.33 17.62
C PHE A 7 3.34 -1.61 18.74
N VAL A 8 4.64 -1.45 18.44
CA VAL A 8 5.73 -1.66 19.40
C VAL A 8 6.45 -0.34 19.68
N PRO A 9 7.14 -0.21 20.82
CA PRO A 9 7.93 0.97 21.13
C PRO A 9 8.99 1.25 20.04
N PRO A 10 9.37 2.52 19.82
CA PRO A 10 10.42 2.89 18.88
C PRO A 10 11.76 2.22 19.24
N GLY A 11 12.52 1.79 18.24
CA GLY A 11 13.80 1.10 18.40
C GLY A 11 13.69 -0.41 18.69
N THR A 12 12.48 -0.97 18.67
CA THR A 12 12.28 -2.41 18.89
C THR A 12 12.60 -3.23 17.64
N LEU A 13 12.29 -2.69 16.46
CA LEU A 13 12.43 -3.40 15.19
C LEU A 13 13.79 -3.16 14.54
N VAL A 14 14.26 -4.19 13.85
CA VAL A 14 15.53 -4.17 13.11
C VAL A 14 15.39 -3.27 11.89
N ARG A 15 16.39 -2.42 11.66
CA ARG A 15 16.45 -1.58 10.46
C ARG A 15 16.88 -2.42 9.24
N PRO A 16 16.31 -2.16 8.06
CA PRO A 16 16.70 -2.85 6.84
C PRO A 16 18.13 -2.51 6.44
N GLY A 17 18.88 -3.52 5.98
CA GLY A 17 20.19 -3.30 5.38
C GLY A 17 20.07 -3.00 3.87
N PRO A 18 21.21 -2.94 3.15
CA PRO A 18 21.25 -2.63 1.73
C PRO A 18 20.29 -3.48 0.87
N ILE A 19 20.23 -4.80 1.10
CA ILE A 19 19.37 -5.70 0.31
C ILE A 19 17.91 -5.39 0.59
N GLY A 20 17.53 -5.27 1.87
CA GLY A 20 16.17 -4.91 2.26
C GLY A 20 15.72 -3.56 1.68
N ARG A 21 16.62 -2.60 1.52
CA ARG A 21 16.34 -1.28 0.91
C ARG A 21 16.14 -1.38 -0.60
N ILE A 22 16.96 -2.17 -1.30
CA ILE A 22 16.80 -2.39 -2.75
C ILE A 22 15.46 -3.06 -3.06
N VAL A 23 15.08 -4.10 -2.31
CA VAL A 23 13.79 -4.77 -2.50
C VAL A 23 12.63 -3.79 -2.33
N ARG A 24 12.66 -2.95 -1.29
CA ARG A 24 11.65 -1.91 -1.05
C ARG A 24 11.61 -0.87 -2.16
N LEU A 25 12.77 -0.46 -2.67
CA LEU A 25 12.87 0.48 -3.79
C LEU A 25 12.21 -0.10 -5.05
N VAL A 26 12.49 -1.36 -5.39
CA VAL A 26 11.89 -2.05 -6.54
C VAL A 26 10.38 -2.18 -6.36
N MET A 27 9.93 -2.64 -5.19
CA MET A 27 8.49 -2.75 -4.90
C MET A 27 7.78 -1.39 -4.97
N GLY A 28 8.40 -0.34 -4.43
CA GLY A 28 7.90 1.03 -4.51
C GLY A 28 7.78 1.52 -5.94
N ALA A 29 8.82 1.31 -6.77
CA ALA A 29 8.82 1.68 -8.18
C ALA A 29 7.73 0.93 -8.97
N LEU A 30 7.55 -0.37 -8.74
CA LEU A 30 6.48 -1.16 -9.38
C LEU A 30 5.09 -0.66 -9.01
N LEU A 31 4.85 -0.32 -7.73
CA LEU A 31 3.57 0.21 -7.27
C LEU A 31 3.30 1.63 -7.78
N LEU A 32 4.33 2.48 -7.87
CA LEU A 32 4.22 3.80 -8.50
C LEU A 32 3.98 3.68 -10.00
N ARG A 33 4.58 2.69 -10.67
CA ARG A 33 4.27 2.39 -12.08
C ARG A 33 2.82 1.94 -12.28
N LEU A 34 2.25 1.23 -11.30
CA LEU A 34 0.83 0.89 -11.29
C LEU A 34 -0.04 2.13 -11.06
N ALA A 35 0.33 3.02 -10.13
CA ALA A 35 -0.37 4.29 -9.94
C ALA A 35 -0.34 5.14 -11.22
N TYR A 36 0.81 5.17 -11.90
CA TYR A 36 0.98 5.82 -13.19
C TYR A 36 0.09 5.20 -14.27
N SER A 37 0.00 3.86 -14.39
CA SER A 37 -0.93 3.24 -15.36
C SER A 37 -2.39 3.55 -15.04
N VAL A 38 -2.78 3.63 -13.76
CA VAL A 38 -4.15 4.06 -13.40
C VAL A 38 -4.42 5.47 -13.91
N VAL A 39 -3.44 6.38 -13.88
CA VAL A 39 -3.60 7.72 -14.44
C VAL A 39 -3.62 7.69 -15.97
N THR A 40 -2.63 7.06 -16.60
CA THR A 40 -2.45 7.18 -18.06
C THR A 40 -3.34 6.28 -18.88
N GLU A 41 -3.73 5.12 -18.35
CA GLU A 41 -4.53 4.11 -19.07
C GLU A 41 -6.00 4.14 -18.64
N LEU A 42 -6.31 4.62 -17.43
CA LEU A 42 -7.67 4.71 -16.91
C LEU A 42 -8.19 6.15 -16.86
N LEU A 43 -7.54 7.03 -16.09
CA LEU A 43 -8.05 8.39 -15.84
C LEU A 43 -8.03 9.25 -17.09
N LEU A 44 -6.86 9.47 -17.69
CA LEU A 44 -6.68 10.39 -18.82
C LEU A 44 -7.53 10.01 -20.05
N PRO A 45 -7.57 8.73 -20.50
CA PRO A 45 -8.42 8.35 -21.63
C PRO A 45 -9.92 8.50 -21.32
N SER A 46 -10.30 8.38 -20.04
CA SER A 46 -11.70 8.45 -19.65
C SER A 46 -12.23 9.87 -19.46
N LEU A 47 -11.37 10.87 -19.31
CA LEU A 47 -11.77 12.28 -19.27
C LEU A 47 -12.45 12.75 -20.58
N GLY A 48 -12.18 12.07 -21.70
CA GLY A 48 -12.88 12.29 -22.97
C GLY A 48 -14.29 11.70 -23.04
N GLY A 49 -14.84 11.17 -21.93
CA GLY A 49 -16.20 10.61 -21.85
C GLY A 49 -16.33 9.15 -22.31
N ALA A 50 -15.24 8.53 -22.76
CA ALA A 50 -15.16 7.10 -23.10
C ALA A 50 -14.52 6.29 -21.95
N GLY A 51 -14.45 4.96 -22.07
CA GLY A 51 -13.71 4.14 -21.09
C GLY A 51 -14.44 3.90 -19.77
N VAL A 52 -13.72 4.04 -18.64
CA VAL A 52 -14.21 3.59 -17.33
C VAL A 52 -15.27 4.51 -16.74
N PHE A 53 -15.34 5.76 -17.21
CA PHE A 53 -16.41 6.71 -16.89
C PHE A 53 -17.65 6.55 -17.78
N GLY A 54 -17.69 5.54 -18.65
CA GLY A 54 -18.88 5.18 -19.41
C GLY A 54 -19.86 4.29 -18.64
N TRP A 55 -20.87 3.77 -19.36
CA TRP A 55 -21.87 2.82 -18.85
C TRP A 55 -21.48 1.35 -19.04
N ARG A 56 -20.23 1.09 -19.45
CA ARG A 56 -19.70 -0.25 -19.70
C ARG A 56 -18.49 -0.48 -18.80
N ALA A 57 -18.45 -1.63 -18.15
CA ALA A 57 -17.33 -2.02 -17.31
C ALA A 57 -16.05 -2.24 -18.13
N PRO A 58 -14.85 -2.01 -17.54
CA PRO A 58 -13.58 -2.31 -18.17
C PRO A 58 -13.48 -3.80 -18.52
N ARG A 59 -13.01 -4.13 -19.73
CA ARG A 59 -12.87 -5.52 -20.20
C ARG A 59 -11.49 -6.11 -19.97
N HIS A 60 -10.48 -5.28 -19.69
CA HIS A 60 -9.11 -5.76 -19.54
C HIS A 60 -8.93 -6.46 -18.19
N LEU A 61 -8.50 -7.73 -18.24
CA LEU A 61 -8.26 -8.55 -17.05
C LEU A 61 -7.23 -7.92 -16.09
N SER A 62 -6.21 -7.23 -16.64
CA SER A 62 -5.17 -6.55 -15.86
C SER A 62 -5.73 -5.55 -14.84
N ILE A 63 -6.78 -4.80 -15.20
CA ILE A 63 -7.43 -3.83 -14.32
C ILE A 63 -8.05 -4.54 -13.13
N TRP A 64 -8.74 -5.67 -13.37
CA TRP A 64 -9.40 -6.44 -12.32
C TRP A 64 -8.40 -7.16 -11.42
N VAL A 65 -7.29 -7.65 -11.96
CA VAL A 65 -6.18 -8.20 -11.17
C VAL A 65 -5.59 -7.12 -10.28
N ALA A 66 -5.31 -5.93 -10.83
CA ALA A 66 -4.81 -4.80 -10.04
C ALA A 66 -5.81 -4.33 -8.98
N ALA A 67 -7.10 -4.28 -9.30
CA ALA A 67 -8.17 -3.95 -8.36
C ALA A 67 -8.24 -5.00 -7.23
N ALA A 68 -8.16 -6.29 -7.53
CA ALA A 68 -8.15 -7.35 -6.52
C ALA A 68 -6.94 -7.23 -5.57
N LEU A 69 -5.75 -6.94 -6.12
CA LEU A 69 -4.55 -6.67 -5.32
C LEU A 69 -4.73 -5.42 -4.43
N CYS A 70 -5.29 -4.34 -4.98
CA CYS A 70 -5.60 -3.14 -4.21
C CYS A 70 -6.62 -3.42 -3.11
N PHE A 71 -7.65 -4.24 -3.38
CA PHE A 71 -8.66 -4.68 -2.42
C PHE A 71 -8.04 -5.44 -1.25
N TRP A 72 -7.12 -6.35 -1.58
CA TRP A 72 -6.36 -7.06 -0.57
C TRP A 72 -5.44 -6.13 0.23
N ALA A 73 -4.76 -5.17 -0.40
CA ALA A 73 -3.90 -4.23 0.31
C ALA A 73 -4.68 -3.17 1.14
N PHE A 74 -5.94 -2.90 0.82
CA PHE A 74 -6.65 -1.72 1.29
C PHE A 74 -6.76 -1.56 2.82
N PRO A 75 -7.12 -2.60 3.63
CA PRO A 75 -7.14 -2.46 5.08
C PRO A 75 -5.78 -2.10 5.66
N TYR A 76 -4.69 -2.63 5.11
CA TYR A 76 -3.35 -2.33 5.57
C TYR A 76 -3.04 -0.86 5.35
N VAL A 77 -3.33 -0.34 4.14
CA VAL A 77 -3.08 1.07 3.78
C VAL A 77 -3.81 1.99 4.74
N VAL A 78 -5.10 1.73 4.97
CA VAL A 78 -5.94 2.59 5.80
C VAL A 78 -5.59 2.43 7.28
N ASN A 79 -5.51 1.20 7.79
CA ASN A 79 -5.32 0.97 9.23
C ASN A 79 -3.93 1.43 9.70
N ILE A 80 -2.89 1.11 8.93
CA ILE A 80 -1.51 1.46 9.30
C ILE A 80 -1.26 2.94 8.99
N GLY A 81 -1.72 3.45 7.85
CA GLY A 81 -1.56 4.85 7.46
C GLY A 81 -2.22 5.83 8.42
N PHE A 82 -3.39 5.48 8.98
CA PHE A 82 -4.07 6.32 9.98
C PHE A 82 -3.76 5.91 11.43
N THR A 83 -2.84 4.97 11.66
CA THR A 83 -2.54 4.41 13.00
C THR A 83 -3.82 3.98 13.76
N ARG A 84 -4.83 3.47 13.04
CA ARG A 84 -6.14 3.15 13.62
C ARG A 84 -6.60 1.76 13.20
N ASN A 85 -7.00 0.96 14.19
CA ASN A 85 -7.42 -0.42 13.95
C ASN A 85 -8.90 -0.48 13.57
N TRP A 86 -9.23 -0.22 12.30
CA TRP A 86 -10.57 -0.45 11.78
C TRP A 86 -10.79 -1.89 11.29
N ARG A 87 -9.81 -2.79 11.46
CA ARG A 87 -9.87 -4.19 11.01
C ARG A 87 -10.27 -4.25 9.52
N GLN A 88 -11.24 -5.08 9.17
CA GLN A 88 -11.75 -5.26 7.81
C GLN A 88 -12.78 -4.18 7.39
N LYS A 89 -13.12 -3.22 8.26
CA LYS A 89 -14.13 -2.19 7.95
C LYS A 89 -13.85 -1.40 6.68
N PRO A 90 -12.60 -1.01 6.33
CA PRO A 90 -12.35 -0.30 5.07
C PRO A 90 -12.83 -1.07 3.85
N ARG A 91 -12.60 -2.39 3.78
CA ARG A 91 -13.11 -3.25 2.70
C ARG A 91 -14.63 -3.30 2.68
N VAL A 92 -15.26 -3.44 3.85
CA VAL A 92 -16.72 -3.50 3.95
C VAL A 92 -17.36 -2.18 3.50
N VAL A 93 -16.80 -1.05 3.91
CA VAL A 93 -17.28 0.28 3.48
C VAL A 93 -17.12 0.44 1.97
N LEU A 94 -15.97 0.05 1.41
CA LEU A 94 -15.76 0.11 -0.04
C LEU A 94 -16.78 -0.75 -0.80
N LEU A 95 -17.03 -1.98 -0.36
CA LEU A 95 -18.02 -2.87 -0.96
C LEU A 95 -19.44 -2.32 -0.83
N ALA A 96 -19.79 -1.74 0.33
CA ALA A 96 -21.09 -1.13 0.54
C ALA A 96 -21.31 0.06 -0.40
N VAL A 97 -20.32 0.95 -0.53
CA VAL A 97 -20.37 2.08 -1.47
C VAL A 97 -20.49 1.58 -2.91
N ALA A 98 -19.68 0.59 -3.31
CA ALA A 98 -19.77 0.00 -4.65
C ALA A 98 -21.15 -0.62 -4.91
N ALA A 99 -21.70 -1.39 -3.96
CA ALA A 99 -23.02 -1.99 -4.09
C ALA A 99 -24.13 -0.94 -4.22
N LEU A 100 -24.07 0.14 -3.45
CA LEU A 100 -25.01 1.26 -3.55
C LEU A 100 -24.94 1.95 -4.93
N LEU A 101 -23.72 2.19 -5.44
CA LEU A 101 -23.54 2.78 -6.77
C LEU A 101 -24.04 1.86 -7.89
N ALA A 102 -23.81 0.55 -7.77
CA ALA A 102 -24.30 -0.44 -8.73
C ALA A 102 -25.83 -0.54 -8.71
N LEU A 103 -26.45 -0.54 -7.52
CA LEU A 103 -27.90 -0.56 -7.37
C LEU A 103 -28.54 0.71 -7.95
N ALA A 104 -28.00 1.88 -7.62
CA ALA A 104 -28.46 3.16 -8.17
C ALA A 104 -28.37 3.19 -9.71
N ALA A 105 -27.28 2.67 -10.26
CA ALA A 105 -27.08 2.56 -11.71
C ALA A 105 -28.08 1.60 -12.37
N TYR A 106 -28.36 0.47 -11.71
CA TYR A 106 -29.29 -0.54 -12.19
C TYR A 106 -30.72 -0.01 -12.22
N VAL A 107 -31.16 0.68 -11.17
CA VAL A 107 -32.48 1.33 -11.12
C VAL A 107 -32.60 2.41 -12.19
N ALA A 108 -31.53 3.17 -12.45
CA ALA A 108 -31.56 4.29 -13.39
C ALA A 108 -31.51 3.88 -14.88
N ARG A 109 -30.72 2.86 -15.25
CA ARG A 109 -30.48 2.48 -16.66
C ARG A 109 -30.39 0.97 -16.93
N GLY A 110 -30.69 0.12 -15.94
CA GLY A 110 -30.57 -1.34 -16.07
C GLY A 110 -29.12 -1.86 -16.14
N SER A 111 -28.12 -1.02 -15.86
CA SER A 111 -26.69 -1.40 -15.86
C SER A 111 -26.11 -1.37 -14.46
N LEU A 112 -25.34 -2.39 -14.07
CA LEU A 112 -24.59 -2.41 -12.81
C LEU A 112 -23.35 -1.50 -12.81
N TRP A 113 -22.96 -1.01 -13.99
CA TRP A 113 -21.81 -0.11 -14.14
C TRP A 113 -22.28 1.31 -14.44
N SER A 114 -21.66 2.29 -13.80
CA SER A 114 -21.94 3.71 -13.99
C SER A 114 -20.65 4.54 -14.00
N PRO A 115 -20.71 5.78 -14.50
CA PRO A 115 -19.58 6.72 -14.41
C PRO A 115 -19.07 6.90 -12.97
N ALA A 116 -19.98 6.91 -11.99
CA ALA A 116 -19.65 7.03 -10.58
C ALA A 116 -18.86 5.81 -10.06
N MET A 117 -19.21 4.59 -10.49
CA MET A 117 -18.43 3.39 -10.20
C MET A 117 -17.01 3.48 -10.81
N GLY A 118 -16.89 4.02 -12.02
CA GLY A 118 -15.61 4.30 -12.65
C GLY A 118 -14.72 5.24 -11.83
N TRP A 119 -15.30 6.35 -11.34
CA TRP A 119 -14.59 7.27 -10.44
C TRP A 119 -14.15 6.60 -9.14
N LEU A 120 -15.05 5.84 -8.51
CA LEU A 120 -14.71 5.07 -7.31
C LEU A 120 -13.51 4.16 -7.58
N LEU A 121 -13.54 3.38 -8.66
CA LEU A 121 -12.46 2.46 -9.02
C LEU A 121 -11.13 3.20 -9.21
N VAL A 122 -11.11 4.27 -10.01
CA VAL A 122 -9.90 5.03 -10.34
C VAL A 122 -9.30 5.69 -9.09
N VAL A 123 -10.09 6.46 -8.34
CA VAL A 123 -9.62 7.21 -7.17
C VAL A 123 -9.09 6.25 -6.12
N TRP A 124 -9.82 5.15 -5.87
CA TRP A 124 -9.43 4.17 -4.88
C TRP A 124 -8.16 3.41 -5.28
N MET A 125 -8.06 2.91 -6.52
CA MET A 125 -6.86 2.22 -7.01
C MET A 125 -5.65 3.15 -7.00
N PHE A 126 -5.82 4.41 -7.44
CA PHE A 126 -4.76 5.41 -7.39
C PHE A 126 -4.31 5.66 -5.96
N TYR A 127 -5.24 5.89 -5.02
CA TYR A 127 -4.92 6.11 -3.62
C TYR A 127 -4.10 4.95 -3.04
N VAL A 128 -4.55 3.70 -3.23
CA VAL A 128 -3.87 2.51 -2.68
C VAL A 128 -2.47 2.35 -3.27
N SER A 129 -2.36 2.38 -4.61
CA SER A 129 -1.08 2.16 -5.30
C SER A 129 -0.08 3.29 -5.07
N ALA A 130 -0.52 4.55 -5.14
CA ALA A 130 0.33 5.71 -4.91
C ALA A 130 0.79 5.79 -3.44
N HIS A 131 -0.13 5.63 -2.49
CA HIS A 131 0.22 5.70 -1.07
C HIS A 131 1.21 4.59 -0.68
N LEU A 132 0.96 3.35 -1.13
CA LEU A 132 1.85 2.23 -0.84
C LEU A 132 3.20 2.37 -1.57
N GLY A 133 3.18 2.78 -2.85
CA GLY A 133 4.40 3.01 -3.63
C GLY A 133 5.31 4.07 -3.01
N MET A 134 4.73 5.20 -2.59
CA MET A 134 5.46 6.26 -1.88
C MET A 134 5.98 5.79 -0.52
N ALA A 135 5.20 5.02 0.23
CA ALA A 135 5.63 4.46 1.51
C ALA A 135 6.86 3.53 1.35
N PHE A 136 6.84 2.66 0.35
CA PHE A 136 7.97 1.79 0.01
C PHE A 136 9.22 2.59 -0.39
N LEU A 137 9.06 3.60 -1.25
CA LEU A 137 10.15 4.47 -1.67
C LEU A 137 10.79 5.19 -0.48
N LEU A 138 9.98 5.80 0.38
CA LEU A 138 10.45 6.47 1.60
C LEU A 138 11.13 5.49 2.56
N SER A 139 10.57 4.29 2.74
CA SER A 139 11.17 3.27 3.61
C SER A 139 12.55 2.83 3.13
N ALA A 140 12.75 2.73 1.81
CA ALA A 140 14.05 2.41 1.21
C ALA A 140 15.06 3.54 1.48
N ILE A 141 14.66 4.79 1.29
CA ILE A 141 15.53 5.97 1.50
C ILE A 141 15.86 6.13 2.99
N LEU A 142 14.89 6.02 3.88
CA LEU A 142 15.06 6.28 5.31
C LEU A 142 15.62 5.09 6.07
N ALA A 143 15.61 3.88 5.50
CA ALA A 143 15.81 2.63 6.24
C ALA A 143 14.85 2.51 7.42
N THR A 144 13.56 2.76 7.17
CA THR A 144 12.51 2.69 8.19
C THR A 144 12.41 1.26 8.73
N PRO A 145 12.52 1.05 10.05
CA PRO A 145 12.37 -0.27 10.64
C PRO A 145 10.91 -0.75 10.62
N GLY A 146 10.72 -2.05 10.39
CA GLY A 146 9.39 -2.67 10.39
C GLY A 146 8.61 -2.42 9.10
N CYS A 147 7.36 -1.96 9.23
CA CYS A 147 6.45 -1.76 8.11
C CYS A 147 6.66 -0.44 7.39
N GLU A 148 6.69 -0.50 6.07
CA GLU A 148 7.02 0.54 5.12
C GLU A 148 5.93 1.61 5.08
N MET A 149 4.67 1.24 5.37
CA MET A 149 3.58 2.19 5.60
C MET A 149 3.85 3.17 6.75
N ARG A 150 4.74 2.82 7.70
CA ARG A 150 5.17 3.74 8.76
C ARG A 150 6.30 4.67 8.33
N ALA A 151 6.81 4.59 7.10
CA ALA A 151 7.84 5.51 6.62
C ALA A 151 7.42 6.98 6.70
N PHE A 152 6.13 7.29 6.53
CA PHE A 152 5.61 8.64 6.74
C PHE A 152 5.74 9.09 8.21
N HIS A 153 5.48 8.19 9.16
CA HIS A 153 5.62 8.46 10.59
C HIS A 153 7.09 8.52 11.03
N ASP A 154 7.97 7.70 10.44
CA ASP A 154 9.42 7.78 10.66
C ASP A 154 9.98 9.11 10.10
N LEU A 155 9.54 9.53 8.91
CA LEU A 155 9.86 10.84 8.37
C LEU A 155 9.40 11.96 9.33
N TRP A 156 8.16 11.89 9.82
CA TRP A 156 7.65 12.84 10.80
C TRP A 156 8.45 12.84 12.10
N THR A 157 8.86 11.68 12.59
CA THR A 157 9.73 11.53 13.77
C THR A 157 11.05 12.24 13.56
N ARG A 158 11.69 12.08 12.39
CA ARG A 158 12.95 12.74 12.07
C ARG A 158 12.82 14.25 11.93
N LEU A 159 11.69 14.72 11.41
CA LEU A 159 11.40 16.15 11.26
C LEU A 159 11.05 16.84 12.58
N THR A 160 10.36 16.16 13.49
CA THR A 160 9.82 16.77 14.72
C THR A 160 10.54 16.35 16.00
N GLY A 161 11.39 15.33 15.95
CA GLY A 161 12.00 14.71 17.13
C GLY A 161 11.03 13.89 18.00
N LYS A 162 9.73 13.83 17.66
CA LYS A 162 8.73 13.08 18.43
C LYS A 162 8.70 11.63 17.98
N ALA A 163 9.12 10.71 18.86
CA ALA A 163 9.15 9.29 18.53
C ALA A 163 7.74 8.74 18.26
N THR A 164 7.54 8.13 17.09
CA THR A 164 6.32 7.38 16.76
C THR A 164 6.51 5.89 17.02
N ALA A 165 5.43 5.21 17.40
CA ALA A 165 5.46 3.75 17.54
C ALA A 165 5.88 3.06 16.23
N GLU A 166 6.40 1.84 16.33
CA GLU A 166 6.77 0.99 15.20
C GLU A 166 5.71 -0.07 14.96
N HIS A 167 5.74 -0.72 13.80
CA HIS A 167 4.79 -1.79 13.46
C HIS A 167 5.49 -2.91 12.71
N CYS A 168 5.22 -4.16 13.11
CA CYS A 168 5.79 -5.33 12.45
C CYS A 168 5.13 -5.52 11.08
N CYS A 169 5.95 -5.66 10.03
CA CYS A 169 5.44 -5.82 8.69
C CYS A 169 4.95 -7.27 8.46
N PRO A 170 3.68 -7.49 8.06
CA PRO A 170 3.25 -8.82 7.67
C PRO A 170 3.93 -9.21 6.36
N GLY A 171 4.75 -10.26 6.37
CA GLY A 171 5.31 -10.84 5.14
C GLY A 171 6.79 -11.23 5.23
N PHE A 172 7.44 -11.26 4.08
CA PHE A 172 8.82 -11.73 3.95
C PHE A 172 9.87 -10.65 4.25
N LEU A 173 9.51 -9.36 4.20
CA LEU A 173 10.45 -8.25 4.38
C LEU A 173 11.06 -8.22 5.79
N ASP A 174 10.25 -8.44 6.83
CA ASP A 174 10.75 -8.55 8.21
C ASP A 174 11.73 -9.73 8.37
N LYS A 175 11.46 -10.85 7.70
CA LYS A 175 12.37 -12.01 7.70
C LYS A 175 13.68 -11.69 6.98
N LEU A 176 13.61 -10.95 5.88
CA LEU A 176 14.77 -10.51 5.11
C LEU A 176 15.67 -9.58 5.94
N ASP A 177 15.08 -8.59 6.61
CA ASP A 177 15.84 -7.64 7.44
C ASP A 177 16.52 -8.34 8.62
N LYS A 178 15.81 -9.25 9.29
CA LYS A 178 16.37 -10.07 10.38
C LYS A 178 17.51 -10.97 9.89
N TRP A 179 17.38 -11.55 8.70
CA TRP A 179 18.44 -12.35 8.09
C TRP A 179 19.68 -11.49 7.78
N GLU A 180 19.50 -10.31 7.20
CA GLU A 180 20.59 -9.40 6.85
C GLU A 180 21.32 -8.87 8.11
N ALA A 181 20.58 -8.59 9.19
CA ALA A 181 21.17 -8.21 10.47
C ALA A 181 22.00 -9.35 11.09
N LYS A 182 21.56 -10.60 10.98
CA LYS A 182 22.34 -11.77 11.45
C LYS A 182 23.67 -11.89 10.69
N LEU A 183 23.67 -11.70 9.38
CA LEU A 183 24.89 -11.74 8.57
C LEU A 183 25.92 -10.69 9.00
N LYS A 184 25.48 -9.46 9.32
CA LYS A 184 26.36 -8.42 9.84
C LYS A 184 26.97 -8.80 11.19
N SER A 185 26.16 -9.29 12.12
CA SER A 185 26.64 -9.69 13.45
C SER A 185 27.65 -10.85 13.42
N GLY A 186 27.48 -11.80 12.48
CA GLY A 186 28.42 -12.90 12.28
C GLY A 186 29.76 -12.45 11.70
N LYS A 187 29.74 -11.43 10.81
CA LYS A 187 30.97 -10.85 10.25
C LYS A 187 31.78 -10.11 11.30
N THR A 188 31.13 -9.29 12.13
CA THR A 188 31.78 -8.58 13.25
C THR A 188 32.42 -9.54 14.25
N LYS A 189 31.77 -10.67 14.58
CA LYS A 189 32.37 -11.67 15.49
C LYS A 189 33.61 -12.36 14.90
N ARG A 190 33.66 -12.58 13.59
CA ARG A 190 34.84 -13.17 12.93
C ARG A 190 36.02 -12.20 12.87
N GLU A 191 35.77 -10.91 12.65
CA GLU A 191 36.83 -9.89 12.59
C GLU A 191 37.46 -9.60 13.97
N VAL A 192 36.75 -9.86 15.08
CA VAL A 192 37.30 -9.70 16.44
C VAL A 192 38.12 -10.93 16.89
N GLN A 193 38.05 -12.04 16.16
CA GLN A 193 38.75 -13.29 16.48
C GLN A 193 40.01 -13.52 15.62
N VAL A 194 40.36 -12.57 14.75
CA VAL A 194 41.58 -12.55 13.93
C VAL A 194 42.47 -11.42 14.42
#